data_AF-I1BWV2-F1
#
_entry.id   AF-I1BWV2-F1
#
_cell.length_a   1.000
_cell.length_b   1.000
_cell.length_c   1.000
_cell.angle_alpha   90.00
_cell.angle_beta   90.00
_cell.angle_gamma   90.00
#
_symmetry.space_group_name_H-M   'P 1'
#
loop_
_entity.id
_entity.type
_entity.pdbx_description
1 polymer ?
#
loop_
_entity_poly.entity_id
_entity_poly.type
_entity_poly.pdbx_seq_one_letter_code
_entity_poly.pdbx_strand_id
1 'polypeptide(L)'
;MTAKEIGKISDLGHVKEALPLELESLIQMVCENIESVIAPSLFFGKQIIHVLAHNPSQKSFITKVKLGKAKKQNRPLPHWFRLKSDTKIRWNAKRRNWRHTKLNI
;
A
#
# COMPACT_ATOMS: atom_id res chain seq x y z
N MET A 1 -3.81 53.05 -32.43
CA MET A 1 -4.29 52.46 -33.69
C MET A 1 -3.79 51.03 -33.70
N THR A 2 -4.56 49.95 -33.64
CA THR A 2 -5.96 49.67 -34.00
C THR A 2 -6.47 48.52 -33.12
N ALA A 3 -7.75 48.58 -32.72
CA ALA A 3 -8.46 47.43 -32.17
C ALA A 3 -8.92 46.53 -33.32
N LYS A 4 -8.78 45.21 -33.18
CA LYS A 4 -9.60 44.24 -33.91
C LYS A 4 -9.82 42.98 -33.08
N GLU A 5 -11.10 42.68 -32.98
CA GLU A 5 -11.81 41.65 -32.20
C GLU A 5 -11.32 40.22 -32.49
N ILE A 6 -11.53 39.31 -31.54
CA ILE A 6 -12.33 38.06 -31.69
C ILE A 6 -12.58 37.51 -30.27
N GLY A 7 -13.85 37.36 -29.90
CA GLY A 7 -14.31 36.90 -28.59
C GLY A 7 -13.96 35.44 -28.30
N LYS A 8 -13.52 35.16 -27.06
CA LYS A 8 -13.40 33.80 -26.55
C LYS A 8 -14.67 33.42 -25.79
N ILE A 9 -15.56 32.77 -26.52
CA ILE A 9 -16.47 31.67 -26.13
C ILE A 9 -16.50 31.43 -24.62
N SER A 10 -17.26 32.25 -23.91
CA SER A 10 -17.62 32.04 -22.50
C SER A 10 -19.12 31.77 -22.37
N ASP A 11 -19.74 31.09 -23.34
CA ASP A 11 -21.16 30.78 -23.31
C ASP A 11 -21.41 29.42 -24.00
N LEU A 12 -21.10 28.34 -23.30
CA LEU A 12 -21.79 27.06 -23.49
C LEU A 12 -22.31 26.60 -22.14
N GLY A 13 -23.29 27.36 -21.65
CA GLY A 13 -24.18 26.91 -20.61
C GLY A 13 -25.08 25.78 -21.14
N HIS A 14 -25.21 24.75 -20.30
CA HIS A 14 -26.33 23.82 -20.21
C HIS A 14 -26.77 23.06 -21.47
N VAL A 15 -26.36 21.79 -21.54
CA VAL A 15 -27.35 20.70 -21.65
C VAL A 15 -26.93 19.58 -20.71
N LYS A 16 -27.20 19.74 -19.41
CA LYS A 16 -27.45 18.58 -18.56
C LYS A 16 -28.92 18.25 -18.80
N GLU A 17 -29.19 17.25 -19.63
CA GLU A 17 -30.52 16.64 -19.65
C GLU A 17 -30.78 16.15 -18.23
N ALA A 18 -31.68 16.85 -17.54
CA ALA A 18 -32.17 16.44 -16.24
C ALA A 18 -32.92 15.14 -16.44
N LEU A 19 -32.38 14.05 -15.89
CA LEU A 19 -33.07 12.77 -15.81
C LEU A 19 -34.40 13.00 -15.05
N PRO A 20 -35.54 12.49 -15.54
CA PRO A 20 -36.84 12.80 -14.98
C PRO A 20 -36.94 12.37 -13.50
N LEU A 21 -37.48 13.27 -12.68
CA LEU A 21 -37.57 13.19 -11.20
C LEU A 21 -38.33 11.97 -10.65
N GLU A 22 -38.92 11.12 -11.51
CA GLU A 22 -39.52 9.84 -11.10
C GLU A 22 -38.52 8.68 -11.03
N LEU A 23 -37.36 8.77 -11.69
CA LEU A 23 -36.30 7.77 -11.60
C LEU A 23 -35.38 7.99 -10.39
N GLU A 24 -35.24 9.23 -9.92
CA GLU A 24 -34.41 9.53 -8.74
C GLU A 24 -35.11 9.12 -7.42
N SER A 25 -36.44 9.16 -7.34
CA SER A 25 -37.17 8.75 -6.13
C SER A 25 -37.20 7.22 -5.93
N LEU A 26 -37.24 6.44 -7.02
CA LEU A 26 -37.13 4.97 -6.97
C LEU A 26 -35.70 4.51 -6.62
N ILE A 27 -34.66 5.23 -7.05
CA ILE A 27 -33.27 4.93 -6.72
C ILE A 27 -32.99 5.27 -5.24
N GLN A 28 -33.53 6.39 -4.73
CA GLN A 28 -33.38 6.77 -3.32
C GLN A 28 -34.01 5.74 -2.37
N MET A 29 -35.19 5.21 -2.71
CA MET A 29 -35.93 4.23 -1.90
C MET A 29 -35.32 2.81 -1.93
N VAL A 30 -34.56 2.46 -2.98
CA VAL A 30 -33.81 1.20 -3.04
C VAL A 30 -32.45 1.32 -2.33
N CYS A 31 -31.79 2.48 -2.41
CA CYS A 31 -30.50 2.73 -1.75
C CYS A 31 -30.62 2.76 -0.21
N GLU A 32 -31.67 3.37 0.34
CA GLU A 32 -31.87 3.45 1.80
C GLU A 32 -32.19 2.08 2.46
N ASN A 33 -32.70 1.11 1.69
CA ASN A 33 -33.03 -0.22 2.19
C ASN A 33 -31.87 -1.23 2.16
N ILE A 34 -30.73 -0.91 1.53
CA ILE A 34 -29.55 -1.77 1.56
C ILE A 34 -28.56 -1.33 2.66
N GLU A 35 -28.54 -0.04 3.01
CA GLU A 35 -27.61 0.49 4.03
C GLU A 35 -28.04 0.21 5.48
N SER A 36 -29.30 -0.15 5.74
CA SER A 36 -29.82 -0.37 7.10
C SER A 36 -29.66 -1.81 7.64
N VAL A 37 -29.26 -2.78 6.80
CA VAL A 37 -29.09 -4.20 7.21
C VAL A 37 -27.63 -4.59 7.44
N ILE A 38 -26.65 -3.77 7.02
CA ILE A 38 -25.22 -4.02 7.25
C ILE A 38 -24.67 -2.91 8.14
N ALA A 39 -24.80 -3.15 9.44
CA ALA A 39 -24.47 -2.24 10.52
C ALA A 39 -23.04 -1.64 10.44
N PRO A 40 -22.85 -0.45 11.02
CA PRO A 40 -21.68 0.41 10.87
C PRO A 40 -20.54 -0.03 11.79
N SER A 41 -19.34 -0.18 11.24
CA SER A 41 -18.11 -0.14 12.02
C SER A 41 -17.04 0.64 11.26
N LEU A 42 -17.28 1.95 11.18
CA LEU A 42 -16.22 2.94 11.04
C LEU A 42 -15.33 2.87 12.29
N PHE A 43 -14.42 1.90 12.35
CA PHE A 43 -13.26 1.94 13.23
C PHE A 43 -12.08 1.33 12.47
N PHE A 44 -10.94 2.02 12.51
CA PHE A 44 -9.67 1.74 11.82
C PHE A 44 -9.56 2.13 10.34
N GLY A 45 -9.28 3.43 10.14
CA GLY A 45 -8.70 3.94 8.90
C GLY A 45 -7.35 3.29 8.54
N LYS A 46 -7.02 3.40 7.25
CA LYS A 46 -5.68 3.22 6.64
C LYS A 46 -5.07 1.82 6.46
N GLN A 47 -5.82 0.72 6.53
CA GLN A 47 -5.25 -0.61 6.27
C GLN A 47 -5.73 -1.34 5.00
N ILE A 48 -6.52 -0.72 4.11
CA ILE A 48 -7.24 -1.50 3.06
C ILE A 48 -6.55 -1.53 1.68
N ILE A 49 -5.59 -0.65 1.36
CA ILE A 49 -4.99 -0.62 -0.01
C ILE A 49 -3.95 -1.73 -0.26
N HIS A 50 -3.49 -2.47 0.75
CA HIS A 50 -2.43 -3.48 0.57
C HIS A 50 -2.90 -4.90 0.21
N VAL A 51 -4.21 -5.17 0.14
CA VAL A 51 -4.71 -6.55 0.12
C VAL A 51 -4.85 -7.15 -1.28
N LEU A 52 -4.91 -6.36 -2.36
CA LEU A 52 -5.36 -6.88 -3.66
C LEU A 52 -4.29 -7.34 -4.66
N ALA A 53 -2.98 -7.15 -4.44
CA ALA A 53 -1.96 -7.72 -5.34
C ALA A 53 -0.54 -7.78 -4.74
N HIS A 54 -0.34 -8.41 -3.58
CA HIS A 54 1.02 -8.74 -3.15
C HIS A 54 1.46 -10.04 -3.83
N ASN A 55 1.96 -9.99 -5.08
CA ASN A 55 2.68 -11.12 -5.65
C ASN A 55 4.07 -11.19 -4.95
N PRO A 56 4.31 -12.16 -4.05
CA PRO A 56 5.55 -12.21 -3.27
C PRO A 56 6.79 -12.46 -4.15
N SER A 57 6.61 -12.87 -5.41
CA SER A 57 7.69 -13.06 -6.38
C SER A 57 8.18 -11.73 -6.96
N GLN A 58 7.30 -10.74 -7.12
CA GLN A 58 7.62 -9.45 -7.71
C GLN A 58 8.12 -8.48 -6.63
N LYS A 59 9.45 -8.35 -6.52
CA LYS A 59 10.11 -7.48 -5.53
C LYS A 59 10.97 -6.42 -6.21
N SER A 60 10.96 -5.20 -5.65
CA SER A 60 11.86 -4.13 -6.06
C SER A 60 13.33 -4.51 -5.81
N PHE A 61 14.24 -3.86 -6.54
CA PHE A 61 15.68 -4.09 -6.38
C PHE A 61 16.16 -3.80 -4.95
N ILE A 62 15.67 -2.72 -4.33
CA ILE A 62 16.02 -2.33 -2.95
C ILE A 62 15.66 -3.45 -1.96
N THR A 63 14.46 -4.01 -2.07
CA THR A 63 14.01 -5.12 -1.22
C THR A 63 14.86 -6.37 -1.45
N LYS A 64 15.19 -6.69 -2.71
CA LYS A 64 16.08 -7.81 -3.05
C LYS A 64 17.48 -7.66 -2.42
N VAL A 65 18.06 -6.46 -2.47
CA VAL A 65 19.36 -6.17 -1.85
C VAL A 65 19.31 -6.33 -0.32
N LYS A 66 18.28 -5.78 0.33
CA LYS A 66 18.07 -5.92 1.78
C LYS A 66 17.94 -7.40 2.19
N LEU A 67 17.13 -8.16 1.46
CA LEU A 67 16.96 -9.60 1.68
C LEU A 67 18.27 -10.38 1.46
N GLY A 68 19.04 -10.03 0.43
CA GLY A 68 20.35 -10.63 0.15
C GLY A 68 21.34 -10.39 1.29
N LYS A 69 21.40 -9.16 1.82
CA LYS A 69 22.24 -8.81 2.98
C LYS A 69 21.82 -9.57 4.23
N ALA A 70 20.53 -9.62 4.53
CA ALA A 70 19.99 -10.39 5.65
C ALA A 70 20.31 -11.90 5.53
N LYS A 71 20.25 -12.46 4.32
CA LYS A 71 20.67 -13.84 4.04
C LYS A 71 22.16 -14.03 4.31
N LYS A 72 23.02 -13.10 3.88
CA LYS A 72 24.48 -13.18 4.08
C LYS A 72 24.89 -13.05 5.55
N GLN A 73 24.25 -12.17 6.31
CA GLN A 73 24.52 -11.98 7.75
C GLN A 73 24.11 -13.21 8.59
N ASN A 74 23.13 -13.99 8.12
CA ASN A 74 22.64 -15.17 8.82
C ASN A 74 23.54 -16.39 8.63
N ARG A 75 24.78 -16.31 9.14
CA ARG A 75 25.81 -17.38 9.08
C ARG A 75 26.37 -17.68 10.47
N PRO A 76 26.81 -18.92 10.74
CA PRO A 76 27.45 -19.27 12.01
C PRO A 76 28.87 -18.68 12.09
N LEU A 77 29.39 -18.53 13.31
CA LEU A 77 30.75 -18.05 13.53
C LEU A 77 31.78 -19.09 13.05
N PRO A 78 32.77 -18.72 12.22
CA PRO A 78 33.80 -19.64 11.75
C PRO A 78 34.62 -20.24 12.89
N HIS A 79 35.13 -21.46 12.68
CA HIS A 79 35.91 -22.16 13.72
C HIS A 79 37.24 -21.49 14.02
N TRP A 80 38.01 -21.12 13.00
CA TRP A 80 39.30 -20.44 13.17
C TRP A 80 39.17 -19.13 13.97
N PHE A 81 38.03 -18.45 13.91
CA PHE A 81 37.81 -17.23 14.66
C PHE A 81 37.74 -17.49 16.17
N ARG A 82 37.24 -18.67 16.59
CA ARG A 82 37.23 -19.07 18.01
C ARG A 82 38.63 -19.32 18.55
N LEU A 83 39.58 -19.62 17.68
CA LEU A 83 40.97 -19.88 18.03
C LEU A 83 41.81 -18.60 18.13
N LYS A 84 41.26 -17.44 17.74
CA LYS A 84 41.97 -16.17 17.88
C LYS A 84 42.06 -15.75 19.34
N SER A 85 43.28 -15.46 19.78
CA SER A 85 43.57 -14.81 21.06
C SER A 85 42.83 -13.47 21.18
N ASP A 86 42.53 -13.06 22.41
CA ASP A 86 41.90 -11.78 22.76
C ASP A 86 40.49 -11.52 22.17
N THR A 87 39.76 -12.58 21.82
CA THR A 87 38.34 -12.47 21.40
C THR A 87 37.41 -13.25 22.32
N LYS A 88 36.39 -12.57 22.86
CA LYS A 88 35.37 -13.17 23.76
C LYS A 88 34.15 -13.75 23.01
N ILE A 89 34.07 -13.56 21.69
CA ILE A 89 32.90 -13.92 20.88
C ILE A 89 32.94 -15.42 20.56
N ARG A 90 31.95 -16.19 21.06
CA ARG A 90 31.87 -17.66 20.83
C ARG A 90 30.81 -18.07 19.80
N TRP A 91 29.74 -17.29 19.69
CA TRP A 91 28.60 -17.55 18.81
C TRP A 91 28.10 -16.24 18.19
N ASN A 92 27.27 -16.32 17.14
CA ASN A 92 26.69 -15.16 16.49
C ASN A 92 25.35 -14.79 17.14
N ALA A 93 25.37 -13.77 17.99
CA ALA A 93 24.17 -13.33 18.70
C ALA A 93 23.08 -12.71 17.85
N LYS A 94 23.44 -12.17 16.68
CA LYS A 94 22.51 -11.55 15.74
C LYS A 94 22.01 -12.54 14.69
N ARG A 95 22.27 -13.84 14.85
CA ARG A 95 21.76 -14.88 13.97
C ARG A 95 20.23 -14.94 14.08
N ARG A 96 19.55 -15.10 12.95
CA ARG A 96 18.08 -14.98 12.87
C ARG A 96 17.44 -16.30 12.44
N ASN A 97 16.34 -16.72 13.07
CA ASN A 97 15.49 -17.79 12.57
C ASN A 97 14.21 -17.18 11.96
N TRP A 98 13.85 -17.58 10.74
CA TRP A 98 12.68 -17.06 10.03
C TRP A 98 11.34 -17.43 10.67
N ARG A 99 11.32 -18.50 11.47
CA ARG A 99 10.15 -18.90 12.24
C ARG A 99 9.91 -17.99 13.44
N HIS A 100 10.97 -17.58 14.15
CA HIS A 100 10.84 -16.81 15.39
C HIS A 100 10.85 -15.29 15.19
N THR A 101 11.65 -14.77 14.25
CA THR A 101 11.80 -13.33 14.05
C THR A 101 11.63 -12.93 12.58
N LYS A 102 10.68 -12.00 12.35
CA LYS A 102 10.37 -11.46 11.02
C LYS A 102 11.30 -10.30 10.67
N LEU A 103 11.42 -10.06 9.37
CA LEU A 103 12.20 -8.95 8.83
C LEU A 103 11.25 -7.78 8.62
N ASN A 104 11.59 -6.62 9.17
CA ASN A 104 10.81 -5.38 9.01
C ASN A 104 11.29 -4.68 7.73
N ILE A 105 10.87 -5.16 6.56
CA ILE A 105 11.32 -4.69 5.25
C ILE A 105 10.11 -4.39 4.37
#